data_AF-A0A9E3BUT8-F1
#
_entry.id   AF-A0A9E3BUT8-F1
#
_cell.length_a   1.000
_cell.length_b   1.000
_cell.length_c   1.000
_cell.angle_alpha   90.00
_cell.angle_beta   90.00
_cell.angle_gamma   90.00
#
_symmetry.space_group_name_H-M   'P 1'
#
loop_
_entity.id
_entity.type
_entity.pdbx_description
1 polymer ?
#
loop_
_entity_poly.entity_id
_entity_poly.type
_entity_poly.pdbx_seq_one_letter_code
_entity_poly.pdbx_strand_id
1 'polypeptide(L)'
;MRLDLSPLPRERLFSPEVSRVLLNVIILAAASLPLGGTLTLAPAGEAGVIATIRGQRAAWPETLAPSLGSEAAAWSALDNPRGLLAPLVALIAHRLGVPLALAQPTRVPRRRGPLPLLVGAAPAPAASTTR
;
A
#
# COMPACT_ATOMS: atom_id res chain seq x y z
N MET A 1 13.94 -0.64 9.73
CA MET A 1 13.49 -0.91 8.34
C MET A 1 14.43 -0.19 7.37
N ARG A 2 14.76 -0.79 6.23
CA ARG A 2 15.41 -0.14 5.08
C ARG A 2 14.38 0.15 3.99
N LEU A 3 14.45 1.32 3.38
CA LEU A 3 13.62 1.70 2.24
C LEU A 3 14.45 1.59 0.96
N ASP A 4 14.03 0.70 0.07
CA ASP A 4 14.67 0.49 -1.23
C ASP A 4 13.80 1.10 -2.34
N LEU A 5 14.30 2.19 -2.91
CA LEU A 5 13.69 2.92 -4.02
C LEU A 5 14.47 2.72 -5.33
N SER A 6 15.54 1.91 -5.34
CA SER A 6 16.37 1.75 -6.54
C SER A 6 15.59 1.24 -7.78
N PRO A 7 14.48 0.49 -7.65
CA PRO A 7 13.68 0.10 -8.81
C PRO A 7 12.78 1.23 -9.37
N LEU A 8 12.52 2.29 -8.62
CA LEU A 8 11.69 3.41 -9.10
C LEU A 8 12.50 4.32 -10.03
N PRO A 9 11.92 4.76 -11.17
CA PRO A 9 12.54 5.80 -11.99
C PRO A 9 12.75 7.08 -11.17
N ARG A 10 13.94 7.67 -11.24
CA ARG A 10 14.31 8.86 -10.45
C ARG A 10 13.41 10.07 -10.71
N GLU A 11 12.89 10.18 -11.92
CA GLU A 11 12.04 11.28 -12.38
C GLU A 11 10.54 10.99 -12.18
N ARG A 12 10.19 9.86 -11.54
CA ARG A 12 8.79 9.50 -11.33
C ARG A 12 8.14 10.47 -10.35
N LEU A 13 7.20 11.25 -10.87
CA LEU A 13 6.32 12.09 -10.08
C LEU A 13 5.07 11.32 -9.68
N PHE A 14 4.59 11.59 -8.47
CA PHE A 14 3.34 11.05 -7.95
C PHE A 14 2.38 12.21 -7.72
N SER A 15 1.07 11.97 -7.91
CA SER A 15 0.09 12.95 -7.49
C SER A 15 0.11 13.10 -5.96
N PRO A 16 -0.33 14.24 -5.41
CA PRO A 16 -0.38 14.44 -3.96
C PRO A 16 -1.13 13.32 -3.21
N GLU A 17 -2.19 12.77 -3.81
CA GLU A 17 -2.99 11.67 -3.27
C GLU A 17 -2.17 10.38 -3.19
N VAL A 18 -1.53 9.99 -4.29
CA VAL A 18 -0.67 8.79 -4.34
C VAL A 18 0.50 8.93 -3.38
N SER A 19 1.13 10.10 -3.31
CA SER A 19 2.22 10.38 -2.35
C SER A 19 1.76 10.17 -0.91
N ARG A 20 0.58 10.66 -0.53
CA ARG A 20 0.03 10.47 0.82
C ARG A 20 -0.21 8.99 1.13
N VAL A 21 -0.77 8.24 0.18
CA VAL A 21 -0.97 6.79 0.37
C VAL A 21 0.37 6.06 0.48
N LEU A 22 1.35 6.38 -0.36
CA LEU A 22 2.70 5.79 -0.31
C LEU A 22 3.39 6.05 1.03
N LEU A 23 3.30 7.28 1.56
CA LEU A 23 3.83 7.60 2.89
C LEU A 23 3.18 6.75 3.99
N ASN A 24 1.85 6.59 3.95
CA ASN A 24 1.13 5.74 4.90
C ASN A 24 1.52 4.26 4.75
N VAL A 25 1.73 3.78 3.52
CA VAL A 25 2.23 2.42 3.26
C VAL A 25 3.65 2.23 3.80
N ILE A 26 4.53 3.24 3.73
CA ILE A 26 5.88 3.19 4.31
C ILE A 26 5.80 3.05 5.84
N ILE A 27 4.90 3.80 6.49
CA ILE A 27 4.68 3.71 7.94
C ILE A 27 4.12 2.33 8.30
N LEU A 28 3.13 1.84 7.55
CA LEU A 28 2.56 0.50 7.74
C LEU A 28 3.62 -0.60 7.59
N ALA A 29 4.52 -0.47 6.61
CA ALA A 29 5.61 -1.42 6.39
C ALA A 29 6.59 -1.47 7.56
N ALA A 30 6.86 -0.34 8.20
CA ALA A 30 7.71 -0.30 9.39
C ALA A 30 7.12 -1.12 10.54
N ALA A 31 5.80 -1.02 10.77
CA ALA A 31 5.09 -1.85 11.75
C ALA A 31 5.01 -3.34 11.34
N SER A 32 5.09 -3.62 10.03
CA SER A 32 5.02 -4.96 9.43
C SER A 32 6.37 -5.69 9.39
N LEU A 33 7.45 -5.06 9.87
CA LEU A 33 8.82 -5.56 9.87
C LEU A 33 9.40 -5.55 11.30
N PRO A 34 8.87 -6.38 12.22
CA PRO A 34 9.18 -6.31 13.65
C PRO A 34 10.65 -6.62 13.99
N LEU A 35 11.35 -7.40 13.14
CA LEU A 35 12.78 -7.70 13.28
C LEU A 35 13.62 -6.98 12.22
N GLY A 36 13.10 -5.87 11.69
CA GLY A 36 13.70 -5.17 10.56
C GLY A 36 13.50 -5.90 9.23
N GLY A 37 14.26 -5.47 8.22
CA GLY A 37 14.10 -5.88 6.83
C GLY A 37 13.96 -4.70 5.89
N THR A 38 13.47 -4.98 4.68
CA THR A 38 13.41 -4.02 3.57
C THR A 38 11.97 -3.87 3.07
N LEU A 39 11.55 -2.63 2.88
CA LEU A 39 10.43 -2.27 2.01
C LEU A 39 11.02 -1.86 0.66
N THR A 40 10.67 -2.57 -0.40
CA THR A 40 11.01 -2.19 -1.78
C THR A 40 9.77 -1.60 -2.45
N LEU A 41 9.92 -0.40 -3.01
CA LEU A 41 8.92 0.20 -3.90
C LEU A 41 9.38 0.02 -5.35
N ALA A 42 8.53 -0.56 -6.20
CA ALA A 42 8.84 -0.85 -7.58
C ALA A 42 7.71 -0.40 -8.51
N PRO A 43 8.01 -0.01 -9.77
CA PRO A 43 6.98 0.34 -10.73
C PRO A 43 6.08 -0.87 -11.04
N ALA A 44 4.78 -0.64 -11.08
CA ALA A 44 3.77 -1.60 -11.53
C ALA A 44 3.30 -1.30 -12.98
N GLY A 45 4.17 -0.66 -13.79
CA GLY A 45 3.76 -0.01 -15.03
C GLY A 45 2.75 1.12 -14.77
N GLU A 46 1.74 1.21 -15.63
CA GLU A 46 0.61 2.15 -15.52
C GLU A 46 -0.28 1.88 -14.30
N ALA A 47 -0.24 0.66 -13.74
CA ALA A 47 -1.05 0.30 -12.59
C ALA A 47 -0.60 0.99 -11.29
N GLY A 48 0.58 1.63 -11.26
CA GLY A 48 1.08 2.38 -10.11
C GLY A 48 2.39 1.84 -9.54
N VAL A 49 2.41 1.53 -8.24
CA VAL A 49 3.60 1.11 -7.47
C VAL A 49 3.31 -0.16 -6.69
N ILE A 50 4.21 -1.13 -6.75
CA ILE A 50 4.20 -2.31 -5.88
C ILE A 50 5.11 -2.07 -4.68
N ALA A 51 4.55 -2.20 -3.49
CA ALA A 51 5.24 -2.24 -2.21
C ALA A 51 5.43 -3.69 -1.76
N THR A 52 6.69 -4.13 -1.65
CA THR A 52 7.05 -5.47 -1.17
C THR A 52 7.85 -5.36 0.12
N ILE A 53 7.43 -6.06 1.18
CA ILE A 53 8.22 -6.21 2.40
C ILE A 53 8.96 -7.55 2.43
N ARG A 54 10.20 -7.54 2.92
CA ARG A 54 11.03 -8.72 3.15
C ARG A 54 11.79 -8.60 4.46
N GLY A 55 11.79 -9.63 5.26
CA GLY A 55 12.47 -9.65 6.56
C GLY A 55 12.06 -10.86 7.38
N GLN A 56 12.76 -11.09 8.50
CA GLN A 56 12.37 -12.14 9.43
C GLN A 56 11.04 -11.76 10.09
N ARG A 57 10.04 -12.66 10.01
CA ARG A 57 8.67 -12.41 10.48
C ARG A 57 7.98 -11.20 9.82
N ALA A 58 8.38 -10.85 8.59
CA ALA A 58 7.69 -9.83 7.81
C ALA A 58 6.25 -10.29 7.49
N ALA A 59 5.26 -9.50 7.91
CA ALA A 59 3.85 -9.78 7.67
C ALA A 59 3.04 -8.47 7.71
N TRP A 60 2.12 -8.31 6.78
CA TRP A 60 1.12 -7.25 6.88
C TRP A 60 0.17 -7.52 8.05
N PRO A 61 -0.42 -6.48 8.67
CA PRO A 61 -1.41 -6.69 9.73
C PRO A 61 -2.60 -7.49 9.22
N GLU A 62 -3.14 -8.36 10.07
CA GLU A 62 -4.27 -9.24 9.74
C GLU A 62 -5.52 -8.45 9.31
N THR A 63 -5.70 -7.25 9.86
CA THR A 63 -6.79 -6.33 9.52
C THR A 63 -6.65 -5.69 8.14
N LEU A 64 -5.50 -5.81 7.47
CA LEU A 64 -5.28 -5.16 6.18
C LEU A 64 -6.18 -5.69 5.08
N ALA A 65 -6.17 -7.00 4.84
CA ALA A 65 -6.98 -7.61 3.78
C ALA A 65 -8.48 -7.26 3.86
N PRO A 66 -9.16 -7.40 5.01
CA PRO A 66 -10.56 -7.01 5.12
C PRO A 66 -10.77 -5.49 4.96
N SER A 67 -9.85 -4.66 5.48
CA SER A 67 -9.95 -3.20 5.36
C SER A 67 -9.82 -2.71 3.91
N LEU A 68 -9.03 -3.39 3.08
CA LEU A 68 -8.89 -3.05 1.66
C LEU A 68 -10.13 -3.40 0.82
N GLY A 69 -10.88 -4.43 1.25
CA GLY A 69 -12.06 -4.91 0.53
C GLY A 69 -13.31 -4.07 0.73
N SER A 70 -13.38 -3.30 1.82
CA SER A 70 -14.57 -2.51 2.18
C SER A 70 -14.23 -1.39 3.16
N GLU A 71 -14.65 -0.17 2.82
CA GLU A 71 -14.53 0.99 3.72
C GLU A 71 -15.26 0.75 5.05
N ALA A 72 -16.43 0.10 5.02
CA ALA A 72 -17.18 -0.25 6.23
C ALA A 72 -16.40 -1.24 7.10
N ALA A 73 -15.71 -2.22 6.50
CA ALA A 73 -14.87 -3.15 7.25
C ALA A 73 -13.65 -2.44 7.86
N ALA A 74 -13.09 -1.45 7.16
CA ALA A 74 -12.00 -0.63 7.69
C ALA A 74 -12.44 0.20 8.91
N TRP A 75 -13.64 0.80 8.88
CA TRP A 75 -14.20 1.50 10.04
C TRP A 75 -14.41 0.57 11.24
N SER A 76 -15.01 -0.62 11.04
CA SER A 76 -15.22 -1.59 12.12
C SER A 76 -13.91 -2.12 12.73
N ALA A 77 -12.80 -2.10 11.99
CA ALA A 77 -11.50 -2.55 12.49
C ALA A 77 -10.79 -1.51 13.38
N LEU A 78 -11.33 -0.29 13.54
CA LEU A 78 -10.76 0.75 14.41
C LEU A 78 -10.98 0.51 15.90
N ASP A 79 -11.82 -0.45 16.29
CA ASP A 79 -12.09 -0.73 17.70
C ASP A 79 -10.91 -1.39 18.44
N ASN A 80 -9.86 -1.79 17.72
CA ASN A 80 -8.63 -2.33 18.29
C ASN A 80 -7.49 -1.30 18.28
N PRO A 81 -7.11 -0.69 19.43
CA PRO A 81 -6.09 0.35 19.49
C PRO A 81 -4.70 -0.11 19.06
N ARG A 82 -4.40 -1.42 19.11
CA ARG A 82 -3.11 -1.98 18.67
C ARG A 82 -3.08 -2.34 17.18
N GLY A 83 -4.23 -2.26 16.49
CA GLY A 83 -4.41 -2.69 15.10
C GLY A 83 -4.77 -1.57 14.13
N LEU A 84 -4.68 -0.30 14.53
CA LEU A 84 -5.26 0.85 13.81
C LEU A 84 -4.58 1.18 12.48
N LEU A 85 -3.29 0.86 12.31
CA LEU A 85 -2.53 1.36 11.16
C LEU A 85 -3.08 0.86 9.82
N ALA A 86 -3.38 -0.42 9.71
CA ALA A 86 -3.93 -0.99 8.48
C ALA A 86 -5.31 -0.42 8.08
N PRO A 87 -6.32 -0.37 8.97
CA PRO A 87 -7.60 0.25 8.65
C PRO A 87 -7.47 1.75 8.34
N LEU A 88 -6.62 2.50 9.06
CA LEU A 88 -6.39 3.92 8.75
C LEU A 88 -5.78 4.11 7.34
N VAL A 89 -4.79 3.30 6.96
CA VAL A 89 -4.20 3.35 5.62
C VAL A 89 -5.25 3.05 4.55
N ALA A 90 -6.12 2.06 4.77
CA ALA A 90 -7.20 1.73 3.86
C ALA A 90 -8.23 2.86 3.75
N LEU A 91 -8.66 3.45 4.87
CA LEU A 91 -9.59 4.59 4.88
C LEU A 91 -9.02 5.81 4.16
N ILE A 92 -7.72 6.10 4.33
CA ILE A 92 -7.04 7.18 3.59
C ILE A 92 -7.06 6.89 2.09
N ALA A 93 -6.78 5.64 1.68
CA ALA A 93 -6.81 5.25 0.28
C ALA A 93 -8.23 5.38 -0.32
N HIS A 94 -9.26 4.89 0.38
CA HIS A 94 -10.67 5.05 -0.01
C HIS A 94 -11.05 6.53 -0.15
N ARG A 95 -10.72 7.35 0.85
CA ARG A 95 -11.06 8.78 0.86
C ARG A 95 -10.39 9.56 -0.27
N LEU A 96 -9.17 9.18 -0.64
CA LEU A 96 -8.41 9.81 -1.72
C LEU A 96 -8.71 9.19 -3.10
N GLY A 97 -9.56 8.16 -3.16
CA GLY A 97 -9.86 7.43 -4.39
C GLY A 97 -8.67 6.70 -5.00
N VAL A 98 -7.61 6.45 -4.21
CA VAL A 98 -6.40 5.75 -4.67
C VAL A 98 -6.60 4.25 -4.48
N PRO A 99 -6.56 3.43 -5.55
CA PRO A 99 -6.69 1.99 -5.41
C PRO A 99 -5.59 1.42 -4.52
N LEU A 100 -5.94 0.61 -3.52
CA LEU A 100 -4.98 -0.10 -2.67
C LEU A 100 -5.41 -1.56 -2.57
N ALA A 101 -4.54 -2.49 -2.98
CA ALA A 101 -4.89 -3.90 -3.05
C ALA A 101 -3.70 -4.81 -2.72
N LEU A 102 -3.96 -6.04 -2.30
CA LEU A 102 -2.94 -7.09 -2.27
C LEU A 102 -2.72 -7.61 -3.69
N ALA A 103 -1.51 -7.44 -4.21
CA ALA A 103 -1.15 -7.89 -5.55
C ALA A 103 -1.04 -9.42 -5.58
N GLN A 104 -1.84 -10.07 -6.42
CA GLN A 104 -1.72 -11.50 -6.65
C GLN A 104 -0.53 -11.78 -7.58
N PRO A 105 0.33 -12.78 -7.28
CA PRO A 105 1.40 -13.16 -8.18
C PRO A 105 0.82 -13.80 -9.45
N THR A 106 1.01 -13.17 -10.60
CA THR A 106 0.44 -13.60 -11.89
C THR A 106 1.17 -14.77 -12.56
N ARG A 107 2.38 -15.19 -12.12
CA ARG A 107 3.08 -16.42 -12.58
C ARG A 107 4.35 -16.73 -11.73
N VAL A 108 4.46 -18.00 -11.27
CA VAL A 108 5.66 -18.73 -10.72
C VAL A 108 6.18 -18.39 -9.29
N PRO A 109 7.06 -19.24 -8.71
CA PRO A 109 6.81 -20.32 -7.74
C PRO A 109 6.73 -19.82 -6.27
N ARG A 110 6.34 -20.69 -5.32
CA ARG A 110 6.16 -20.44 -3.87
C ARG A 110 7.02 -19.28 -3.33
N ARG A 111 6.44 -18.08 -3.26
CA ARG A 111 7.07 -16.94 -2.56
C ARG A 111 7.08 -17.23 -1.06
N ARG A 112 8.26 -17.26 -0.44
CA ARG A 112 8.40 -17.10 1.01
C ARG A 112 8.24 -15.62 1.34
N GLY A 113 7.06 -15.20 1.80
CA GLY A 113 6.82 -13.85 2.29
C GLY A 113 5.38 -13.37 2.04
N PRO A 114 4.98 -12.25 2.66
CA PRO A 114 3.65 -11.68 2.51
C PRO A 114 3.41 -11.22 1.07
N LEU A 115 2.13 -11.20 0.67
CA LEU A 115 1.70 -10.69 -0.63
C LEU A 115 2.11 -9.21 -0.77
N PRO A 116 2.62 -8.75 -1.91
CA PRO A 116 2.90 -7.32 -2.12
C PRO A 116 1.61 -6.49 -2.06
N LEU A 117 1.75 -5.20 -1.74
CA LEU A 117 0.68 -4.23 -1.88
C LEU A 117 0.83 -3.47 -3.20
N LEU A 118 -0.25 -3.33 -3.95
CA LEU A 118 -0.35 -2.44 -5.09
C LEU A 118 -0.96 -1.12 -4.61
N VAL A 119 -0.24 -0.03 -4.82
CA VAL A 119 -0.74 1.34 -4.72
C VAL A 119 -1.03 1.83 -6.13
N GLY A 120 -2.30 2.01 -6.44
CA GLY A 120 -2.80 2.43 -7.73
C GLY A 120 -2.35 3.83 -8.12
N ALA A 121 -2.37 4.13 -9.41
CA ALA A 121 -2.40 5.52 -9.85
C ALA A 121 -3.71 6.18 -9.35
N ALA A 122 -3.64 7.46 -8.97
CA ALA A 122 -4.86 8.21 -8.70
C ALA A 122 -5.72 8.26 -9.97
N PRO A 123 -7.06 8.25 -9.84
CA PRO A 123 -7.94 8.53 -10.96
C PRO A 123 -7.56 9.90 -11.56
N ALA A 124 -7.59 9.99 -12.89
CA ALA A 124 -7.38 11.27 -13.56
C ALA A 124 -8.36 12.30 -12.99
N PRO A 125 -7.92 13.56 -12.73
CA PRO A 125 -8.83 14.59 -12.25
C PRO A 125 -9.99 14.71 -13.25
N ALA A 126 -11.22 14.70 -12.74
CA ALA A 126 -12.39 14.90 -13.58
C ALA A 126 -12.18 16.20 -14.37
N ALA A 127 -12.21 16.11 -15.71
CA ALA A 127 -12.10 17.28 -16.56
C ALA A 127 -13.12 18.31 -16.06
N SER A 128 -12.62 19.47 -15.63
CA SER A 128 -13.49 20.56 -15.23
C SER A 128 -14.24 20.98 -16.48
N THR A 129 -15.49 20.53 -16.63
CA THR A 129 -16.42 21.04 -17.62
C THR A 129 -16.67 22.50 -17.27
N THR A 130 -15.87 23.40 -17.83
CA THR A 130 -16.15 24.82 -17.87
C THR A 130 -17.50 24.98 -18.57
N ARG A 131 -18.52 25.37 -17.81
CA ARG A 131 -19.78 25.91 -18.32
C ARG A 131 -19.63 27.40 -18.53
#